data_AF-A0A5C7VTK7-F1
#
_entry.id   AF-A0A5C7VTK7-F1
#
_cell.length_a   1.000
_cell.length_b   1.000
_cell.length_c   1.000
_cell.angle_alpha   90.00
_cell.angle_beta   90.00
_cell.angle_gamma   90.00
#
_symmetry.space_group_name_H-M   'P 1'
#
loop_
_entity.id
_entity.type
_entity.pdbx_description
1 polymer ?
#
loop_
_entity_poly.entity_id
_entity_poly.type
_entity_poly.pdbx_seq_one_letter_code
_entity_poly.pdbx_strand_id
1 'polypeptide(L)'
;MIAGLKNNIRSFRFMAKIFINYRRDDSAGYAGRLYDRLIAHFGPDHVFMDINQIEPGEDFIEVIQEKLKAVQVAVALIGKQWLDITDADGRRRLDNPEDWVRLEIEVLLARKIRVIPLLVGGANAPNSSRLPGSLAALARRQVHAISDRGFHDDVNQLIHVLEKDLQTNQAAKPSIVPDVAQPPAVKLPEARSPFKPEMVRIPAGKFLMGSNDGDSDERPVHEVTIGYEFEIGKYPVTFDEYDVFAKDAQRKLPGDGGWRRGNRPVINVSWNDAQDYVQWLSKQTGKKYRLPTEAEWEYAARAGTQTRYWWGDDIGRNNANCDGCGSEWDKQQTAPVGSFKANAFGLHDTAGNVWEWTQDCWHANYNNAPNDGSAWLDKDGDDCSRRVIRGGSWDYYPQFLRSADRYWDYSDAAYIGLGFRIARDF
;
A
#
# COMPACT_ATOMS: atom_id res chain seq x y z
N MET A 1 -15.25 -14.93 -47.83
CA MET A 1 -16.03 -15.83 -46.95
C MET A 1 -15.07 -16.38 -45.90
N ILE A 2 -14.78 -15.65 -44.81
CA ILE A 2 -15.50 -15.62 -43.51
C ILE A 2 -15.86 -17.02 -42.99
N ALA A 3 -15.09 -17.49 -42.00
CA ALA A 3 -15.48 -18.28 -40.81
C ALA A 3 -14.17 -18.84 -40.20
N GLY A 4 -13.82 -18.72 -38.93
CA GLY A 4 -14.42 -18.11 -37.75
C GLY A 4 -13.53 -18.53 -36.58
N LEU A 5 -12.67 -17.63 -36.09
CA LEU A 5 -11.98 -17.84 -34.81
C LEU A 5 -12.96 -17.48 -33.70
N LYS A 6 -13.49 -18.49 -33.02
CA LYS A 6 -14.24 -18.31 -31.77
C LYS A 6 -13.25 -17.91 -30.68
N ASN A 7 -13.38 -16.67 -30.22
CA ASN A 7 -12.81 -16.15 -28.99
C ASN A 7 -13.18 -17.06 -27.80
N ASN A 8 -12.18 -17.68 -27.18
CA ASN A 8 -12.29 -18.21 -25.83
C ASN A 8 -11.94 -17.07 -24.84
N ILE A 9 -12.88 -16.13 -24.65
CA ILE A 9 -12.85 -15.25 -23.49
C ILE A 9 -13.30 -16.10 -22.31
N ARG A 10 -12.34 -16.62 -21.54
CA ARG A 10 -12.64 -17.08 -20.18
C ARG A 10 -13.02 -15.83 -19.38
N SER A 11 -14.32 -15.63 -19.19
CA SER A 11 -14.85 -14.73 -18.18
C SER A 11 -14.32 -15.20 -16.82
N PHE A 12 -13.29 -14.52 -16.31
CA PHE A 12 -12.95 -14.59 -14.90
C PHE A 12 -14.09 -13.91 -14.15
N ARG A 13 -14.95 -14.72 -13.54
CA ARG A 13 -16.05 -14.24 -12.71
C ARG A 13 -15.43 -13.67 -11.43
N PHE A 14 -15.30 -12.35 -11.35
CA PHE A 14 -14.93 -11.64 -10.13
C PHE A 14 -15.96 -11.98 -9.05
N MET A 15 -15.54 -12.59 -7.94
CA MET A 15 -16.44 -13.02 -6.86
C MET A 15 -16.03 -12.41 -5.52
N ALA A 16 -15.83 -11.10 -5.51
CA ALA A 16 -15.54 -10.39 -4.26
C ALA A 16 -16.78 -10.36 -3.36
N LYS A 17 -16.60 -10.85 -2.13
CA LYS A 17 -17.68 -11.09 -1.16
C LYS A 17 -17.73 -10.00 -0.08
N ILE A 18 -16.61 -9.32 0.15
CA ILE A 18 -16.47 -8.22 1.09
C ILE A 18 -16.26 -6.94 0.28
N PHE A 19 -17.09 -5.93 0.53
CA PHE A 19 -16.94 -4.61 -0.07
C PHE A 19 -16.57 -3.56 0.99
N ILE A 20 -15.55 -2.76 0.71
CA ILE A 20 -15.16 -1.62 1.56
C ILE A 20 -15.60 -0.33 0.88
N ASN A 21 -16.62 0.29 1.45
CA ASN A 21 -17.08 1.63 1.10
C ASN A 21 -16.36 2.64 1.99
N TYR A 22 -15.76 3.66 1.39
CA TYR A 22 -15.06 4.72 2.12
C TYR A 22 -15.07 6.01 1.33
N ARG A 23 -14.81 7.12 2.02
CA ARG A 23 -14.64 8.44 1.38
C ARG A 23 -13.17 8.82 1.41
N ARG A 24 -12.55 9.00 0.24
CA ARG A 24 -11.12 9.30 0.12
C ARG A 24 -10.68 10.50 0.97
N ASP A 25 -11.41 11.61 0.85
CA ASP A 25 -11.14 12.87 1.58
C ASP A 25 -11.27 12.78 3.12
N ASP A 26 -11.79 11.66 3.65
CA ASP A 26 -12.09 11.50 5.08
C ASP A 26 -11.37 10.29 5.71
N SER A 27 -11.21 9.19 4.97
CA SER A 27 -10.76 7.91 5.54
C SER A 27 -9.81 7.10 4.67
N ALA A 28 -9.19 7.70 3.62
CA ALA A 28 -8.29 6.98 2.70
C ALA A 28 -7.20 6.15 3.41
N GLY A 29 -6.51 6.73 4.39
CA GLY A 29 -5.44 6.03 5.13
C GLY A 29 -5.95 4.80 5.92
N TYR A 30 -7.13 4.89 6.53
CA TYR A 30 -7.74 3.72 7.21
C TYR A 30 -8.28 2.70 6.23
N ALA A 31 -8.81 3.15 5.09
CA ALA A 31 -9.36 2.28 4.06
C ALA A 31 -8.28 1.39 3.43
N GLY A 32 -7.13 1.96 3.06
CA GLY A 32 -5.99 1.19 2.56
C GLY A 32 -5.49 0.16 3.57
N ARG A 33 -5.22 0.58 4.82
CA ARG A 33 -4.76 -0.32 5.89
C ARG A 33 -5.75 -1.45 6.19
N LEU A 34 -7.05 -1.14 6.18
CA LEU A 34 -8.08 -2.16 6.34
C LEU A 34 -8.09 -3.12 5.15
N TYR A 35 -8.04 -2.59 3.93
CA TYR A 35 -8.02 -3.39 2.71
C TYR A 35 -6.86 -4.38 2.73
N ASP A 36 -5.64 -3.91 3.02
CA ASP A 36 -4.43 -4.73 3.08
C ASP A 36 -4.56 -5.88 4.09
N ARG A 37 -5.12 -5.60 5.27
CA ARG A 37 -5.37 -6.62 6.30
C ARG A 37 -6.43 -7.63 5.88
N LEU A 38 -7.49 -7.17 5.22
CA LEU A 38 -8.57 -8.04 4.76
C LEU A 38 -8.14 -8.90 3.58
N ILE A 39 -7.38 -8.38 2.60
CA ILE A 39 -6.85 -9.20 1.50
C ILE A 39 -5.79 -10.19 1.99
N ALA A 40 -4.98 -9.82 2.98
CA ALA A 40 -4.01 -10.75 3.58
C ALA A 40 -4.71 -11.94 4.25
N HIS A 41 -5.93 -11.75 4.76
CA HIS A 41 -6.70 -12.79 5.45
C HIS A 41 -7.65 -13.57 4.53
N PHE A 42 -8.44 -12.87 3.72
CA PHE A 42 -9.49 -13.46 2.88
C PHE A 42 -9.05 -13.71 1.42
N GLY A 43 -7.90 -13.16 1.01
CA GLY A 43 -7.41 -13.20 -0.36
C GLY A 43 -7.93 -12.01 -1.21
N PRO A 44 -7.15 -11.59 -2.23
CA PRO A 44 -7.46 -10.40 -3.04
C PRO A 44 -8.76 -10.55 -3.85
N ASP A 45 -9.14 -11.76 -4.24
CA ASP A 45 -10.38 -12.02 -4.99
C ASP A 45 -11.65 -11.85 -4.13
N HIS A 46 -11.52 -11.78 -2.80
CA HIS A 46 -12.64 -11.75 -1.87
C HIS A 46 -12.97 -10.36 -1.35
N VAL A 47 -12.06 -9.40 -1.48
CA VAL A 47 -12.19 -8.05 -0.94
C VAL A 47 -11.96 -7.05 -2.06
N PHE A 48 -12.86 -6.09 -2.21
CA PHE A 48 -12.64 -4.95 -3.08
C PHE A 48 -13.06 -3.65 -2.39
N MET A 49 -12.37 -2.59 -2.76
CA MET A 49 -12.67 -1.21 -2.41
C MET A 49 -12.63 -0.39 -3.69
N ASP A 50 -13.34 0.74 -3.72
CA ASP A 50 -13.30 1.72 -4.81
C ASP A 50 -13.92 1.26 -6.15
N ILE A 51 -15.13 1.75 -6.48
CA ILE A 51 -15.89 1.34 -7.69
C ILE A 51 -15.51 2.14 -8.96
N ASN A 52 -14.41 2.90 -8.95
CA ASN A 52 -14.14 3.97 -9.93
C ASN A 52 -13.72 3.55 -11.35
N GLN A 53 -13.88 2.28 -11.74
CA GLN A 53 -13.74 1.85 -13.13
C GLN A 53 -15.12 1.86 -13.79
N ILE A 54 -15.50 2.99 -14.40
CA ILE A 54 -16.68 3.10 -15.27
C ILE A 54 -16.14 3.48 -16.65
N GLU A 55 -16.40 2.65 -17.66
CA GLU A 55 -15.96 2.95 -19.03
C GLU A 55 -16.83 4.07 -19.62
N PRO A 56 -16.27 4.95 -20.48
CA PRO A 56 -17.05 6.01 -21.12
C PRO A 56 -18.29 5.48 -21.86
N GLY A 57 -19.49 5.88 -21.42
CA GLY A 57 -20.77 5.51 -22.02
C GLY A 57 -21.55 4.41 -21.30
N GLU A 58 -21.02 3.84 -20.20
CA GLU A 58 -21.76 2.91 -19.34
C GLU A 58 -22.75 3.65 -18.40
N ASP A 59 -23.89 3.02 -18.12
CA ASP A 59 -24.81 3.51 -17.09
C ASP A 59 -24.22 3.22 -15.70
N PHE A 60 -23.92 4.30 -14.97
CA PHE A 60 -23.25 4.23 -13.68
C PHE A 60 -24.04 3.47 -12.60
N ILE A 61 -25.37 3.58 -12.60
CA ILE A 61 -26.22 2.85 -11.65
C ILE A 61 -26.15 1.36 -11.95
N GLU A 62 -26.15 0.99 -13.23
CA GLU A 62 -25.99 -0.39 -13.66
C GLU A 62 -24.62 -0.95 -13.26
N VAL A 63 -23.52 -0.21 -13.46
CA VAL A 63 -22.17 -0.64 -13.07
C VAL A 63 -22.05 -0.87 -11.56
N ILE A 64 -22.58 0.04 -10.73
CA ILE A 64 -22.59 -0.12 -9.27
C ILE A 64 -23.41 -1.36 -8.89
N GLN A 65 -24.61 -1.53 -9.47
CA GLN A 65 -25.44 -2.69 -9.19
C GLN A 65 -24.76 -4.00 -9.57
N GLU A 66 -24.14 -4.08 -10.76
CA GLU A 66 -23.40 -5.24 -11.26
C GLU A 66 -22.22 -5.58 -10.35
N LYS A 67 -21.36 -4.61 -10.02
CA LYS A 67 -20.18 -4.83 -9.17
C LYS A 67 -20.56 -5.25 -7.76
N LEU A 68 -21.66 -4.72 -7.23
CA LEU A 68 -22.14 -5.11 -5.92
C LEU A 68 -22.85 -6.49 -5.94
N LYS A 69 -23.16 -7.11 -7.08
CA LYS A 69 -23.96 -8.37 -7.12
C LYS A 69 -23.38 -9.48 -6.27
N ALA A 70 -22.05 -9.66 -6.30
CA ALA A 70 -21.35 -10.72 -5.59
C ALA A 70 -21.10 -10.42 -4.09
N VAL A 71 -21.36 -9.18 -3.64
CA VAL A 71 -21.13 -8.75 -2.26
C VAL A 71 -22.07 -9.48 -1.30
N GLN A 72 -21.49 -10.05 -0.25
CA GLN A 72 -22.19 -10.74 0.84
C GLN A 72 -22.22 -9.91 2.11
N VAL A 73 -21.17 -9.12 2.34
CA VAL A 73 -21.05 -8.19 3.47
C VAL A 73 -20.31 -6.95 3.01
N ALA A 74 -20.71 -5.80 3.53
CA ALA A 74 -20.06 -4.53 3.26
C ALA A 74 -19.62 -3.85 4.55
N VAL A 75 -18.52 -3.13 4.48
CA VAL A 75 -17.96 -2.32 5.56
C VAL A 75 -17.98 -0.86 5.08
N ALA A 76 -18.69 0.00 5.79
CA ALA A 76 -18.80 1.43 5.46
C ALA A 76 -17.94 2.23 6.45
N LEU A 77 -16.82 2.76 5.97
CA LEU A 77 -15.89 3.55 6.79
C LEU A 77 -16.47 4.94 7.02
N ILE A 78 -16.47 5.33 8.29
CA ILE A 78 -16.99 6.62 8.77
C ILE A 78 -15.86 7.27 9.56
N GLY A 79 -15.19 8.24 8.94
CA GLY A 79 -14.24 9.13 9.61
C GLY A 79 -14.91 10.36 10.22
N LYS A 80 -14.08 11.25 10.77
CA LYS A 80 -14.54 12.41 11.56
C LYS A 80 -15.37 13.40 10.74
N GLN A 81 -15.08 13.54 9.45
CA GLN A 81 -15.71 14.52 8.57
C GLN A 81 -16.80 13.91 7.69
N TRP A 82 -16.98 12.58 7.71
CA TRP A 82 -17.89 11.84 6.84
C TRP A 82 -19.30 12.44 6.72
N LEU A 83 -19.85 12.95 7.83
CA LEU A 83 -21.20 13.54 7.90
C LEU A 83 -21.28 14.98 7.39
N ASP A 84 -20.19 15.72 7.49
CA ASP A 84 -20.19 17.19 7.41
C ASP A 84 -19.36 17.69 6.22
N ILE A 85 -18.69 16.80 5.49
CA ILE A 85 -17.92 17.15 4.29
C ILE A 85 -18.81 17.71 3.18
N THR A 86 -18.33 18.77 2.54
CA THR A 86 -19.05 19.50 1.50
C THR A 86 -18.42 19.35 0.13
N ASP A 87 -19.22 19.54 -0.92
CA ASP A 87 -18.73 19.76 -2.28
C ASP A 87 -18.18 21.18 -2.47
N ALA A 88 -17.79 21.50 -3.71
CA ALA A 88 -17.27 22.82 -4.08
C ALA A 88 -18.28 23.96 -3.88
N ASP A 89 -19.58 23.65 -3.86
CA ASP A 89 -20.66 24.61 -3.63
C ASP A 89 -21.02 24.75 -2.13
N GLY A 90 -20.28 24.09 -1.24
CA GLY A 90 -20.52 24.11 0.20
C GLY A 90 -21.73 23.29 0.64
N ARG A 91 -22.29 22.44 -0.23
CA ARG A 91 -23.39 21.54 0.11
C ARG A 91 -22.84 20.23 0.65
N ARG A 92 -23.46 19.66 1.68
CA ARG A 92 -22.99 18.37 2.23
C ARG A 92 -23.08 17.29 1.16
N ARG A 93 -22.00 16.55 0.99
CA ARG A 93 -21.92 15.51 -0.04
C ARG A 93 -22.96 14.40 0.17
N LEU A 94 -23.26 14.04 1.42
CA LEU A 94 -24.31 13.06 1.72
C LEU A 94 -25.72 13.54 1.34
N ASP A 95 -25.98 14.85 1.24
CA ASP A 95 -27.29 15.35 0.81
C ASP A 95 -27.44 15.32 -0.72
N ASN A 96 -26.32 15.25 -1.45
CA ASN A 96 -26.32 15.05 -2.89
C ASN A 96 -26.74 13.61 -3.24
N PRO A 97 -27.87 13.38 -3.94
CA PRO A 97 -28.29 12.04 -4.35
C PRO A 97 -27.33 11.36 -5.34
N GLU A 98 -26.41 12.10 -5.97
CA GLU A 98 -25.42 11.58 -6.91
C GLU A 98 -24.07 11.27 -6.26
N ASP A 99 -23.91 11.46 -4.94
CA ASP A 99 -22.66 11.12 -4.25
C ASP A 99 -22.43 9.60 -4.20
N TRP A 100 -21.25 9.16 -4.62
CA TRP A 100 -20.96 7.73 -4.85
C TRP A 100 -20.98 6.92 -3.56
N VAL A 101 -20.40 7.48 -2.49
CA VAL A 101 -20.38 6.83 -1.17
C VAL A 101 -21.80 6.61 -0.68
N ARG A 102 -22.68 7.60 -0.90
CA ARG A 102 -24.11 7.50 -0.59
C ARG A 102 -24.79 6.41 -1.43
N LEU A 103 -24.67 6.47 -2.75
CA LEU A 103 -25.33 5.54 -3.67
C LEU A 103 -24.96 4.07 -3.40
N GLU A 104 -23.69 3.79 -3.15
CA GLU A 104 -23.23 2.45 -2.80
C GLU A 104 -23.89 1.92 -1.53
N ILE A 105 -23.95 2.73 -0.47
CA ILE A 105 -24.63 2.36 0.79
C ILE A 105 -26.13 2.15 0.56
N GLU A 106 -26.79 3.03 -0.21
CA GLU A 106 -28.21 2.89 -0.53
C GLU A 106 -28.51 1.58 -1.24
N VAL A 107 -27.73 1.21 -2.26
CA VAL A 107 -27.88 -0.06 -2.99
C VAL A 107 -27.69 -1.26 -2.07
N LEU A 108 -26.68 -1.25 -1.20
CA LEU A 108 -26.43 -2.32 -0.24
C LEU A 108 -27.58 -2.47 0.77
N LEU A 109 -28.09 -1.36 1.30
CA LEU A 109 -29.22 -1.34 2.23
C LEU A 109 -30.52 -1.82 1.57
N ALA A 110 -30.80 -1.37 0.34
CA ALA A 110 -31.98 -1.78 -0.42
C ALA A 110 -31.98 -3.29 -0.71
N ARG A 111 -30.79 -3.85 -0.97
CA ARG A 111 -30.60 -5.30 -1.15
C ARG A 111 -30.56 -6.10 0.14
N LYS A 112 -30.73 -5.44 1.30
CA LYS A 112 -30.67 -6.05 2.63
C LYS A 112 -29.34 -6.76 2.91
N ILE A 113 -28.26 -6.33 2.25
CA ILE A 113 -26.90 -6.80 2.56
C ILE A 113 -26.52 -6.29 3.95
N ARG A 114 -25.72 -7.08 4.68
CA ARG A 114 -25.16 -6.62 5.96
C ARG A 114 -24.13 -5.54 5.69
N VAL A 115 -24.42 -4.32 6.11
CA VAL A 115 -23.49 -3.18 6.10
C VAL A 115 -23.00 -2.97 7.53
N ILE A 116 -21.70 -3.01 7.77
CA ILE A 116 -21.09 -2.75 9.09
C ILE A 116 -20.56 -1.30 9.06
N PRO A 117 -21.16 -0.36 9.81
CA PRO A 117 -20.55 0.95 9.98
C PRO A 117 -19.27 0.82 10.80
N LEU A 118 -18.15 1.22 10.21
CA LEU A 118 -16.82 1.13 10.79
C LEU A 118 -16.30 2.54 11.14
N LEU A 119 -16.27 2.86 12.43
CA LEU A 119 -15.79 4.16 12.92
C LEU A 119 -14.26 4.15 12.97
N VAL A 120 -13.64 5.17 12.35
CA VAL A 120 -12.18 5.30 12.29
C VAL A 120 -11.73 6.68 12.74
N GLY A 121 -10.48 6.80 13.21
CA GLY A 121 -9.89 8.08 13.61
C GLY A 121 -10.64 8.81 14.72
N GLY A 122 -11.34 8.08 15.60
CA GLY A 122 -12.14 8.64 16.69
C GLY A 122 -13.47 9.25 16.25
N ALA A 123 -14.01 8.83 15.10
CA ALA A 123 -15.33 9.25 14.63
C ALA A 123 -16.47 8.79 15.57
N ASN A 124 -17.58 9.52 15.52
CA ASN A 124 -18.81 9.18 16.24
C ASN A 124 -19.80 8.46 15.33
N ALA A 125 -20.64 7.61 15.91
CA ALA A 125 -21.74 6.97 15.20
C ALA A 125 -22.69 8.02 14.60
N PRO A 126 -23.12 7.86 13.34
CA PRO A 126 -24.00 8.83 12.70
C PRO A 126 -25.40 8.80 13.31
N ASN A 127 -25.94 9.98 13.61
CA ASN A 127 -27.34 10.11 14.04
C ASN A 127 -28.27 10.05 12.83
N SER A 128 -29.34 9.24 12.91
CA SER A 128 -30.36 9.12 11.87
C SER A 128 -30.98 10.46 11.42
N SER A 129 -31.05 11.48 12.29
CA SER A 129 -31.57 12.80 11.94
C SER A 129 -30.65 13.63 11.04
N ARG A 130 -29.36 13.27 10.97
CA ARG A 130 -28.36 13.93 10.10
C ARG A 130 -28.10 13.17 8.81
N LEU A 131 -28.79 12.05 8.59
CA LEU A 131 -28.68 11.23 7.40
C LEU A 131 -29.88 11.45 6.47
N PRO A 132 -29.69 11.37 5.15
CA PRO A 132 -30.81 11.24 4.23
C PRO A 132 -31.67 10.02 4.59
N GLY A 133 -32.98 10.09 4.33
CA GLY A 133 -33.92 9.05 4.73
C GLY A 133 -33.57 7.65 4.22
N SER A 134 -32.96 7.55 3.04
CA SER A 134 -32.45 6.33 2.43
C SER A 134 -31.29 5.67 3.20
N LEU A 135 -30.50 6.45 3.96
CA LEU A 135 -29.39 5.96 4.79
C LEU A 135 -29.77 5.80 6.26
N ALA A 136 -30.98 6.17 6.67
CA ALA A 136 -31.41 6.09 8.07
C ALA A 136 -31.32 4.67 8.67
N ALA A 137 -31.32 3.62 7.83
CA ALA A 137 -31.07 2.25 8.27
C ALA A 137 -29.62 2.01 8.72
N LEU A 138 -28.63 2.75 8.20
CA LEU A 138 -27.22 2.62 8.60
C LEU A 138 -27.02 3.02 10.07
N ALA A 139 -27.63 4.13 10.51
CA ALA A 139 -27.57 4.62 11.90
C ALA A 139 -28.20 3.65 12.93
N ARG A 140 -29.01 2.69 12.48
CA ARG A 140 -29.63 1.67 13.35
C ARG A 140 -28.81 0.40 13.45
N ARG A 141 -27.67 0.30 12.76
CA ARG A 141 -26.78 -0.86 12.80
C ARG A 141 -25.74 -0.72 13.90
N GLN A 142 -25.33 -1.84 14.48
CA GLN A 142 -24.24 -1.83 15.44
C GLN A 142 -22.93 -1.42 14.77
N VAL A 143 -22.26 -0.47 15.40
CA VAL A 143 -20.98 0.06 14.93
C VAL A 143 -19.84 -0.84 15.38
N HIS A 144 -18.85 -0.99 14.52
CA HIS A 144 -17.53 -1.48 14.90
C HIS A 144 -16.60 -0.26 14.93
N ALA A 145 -15.77 -0.12 15.95
CA ALA A 145 -14.83 1.00 16.03
C ALA A 145 -13.41 0.46 15.94
N ILE A 146 -12.57 1.14 15.16
CA ILE A 146 -11.14 0.90 15.13
C ILE A 146 -10.46 2.11 15.76
N SER A 147 -9.74 1.85 16.83
CA SER A 147 -8.91 2.83 17.51
C SER A 147 -7.51 2.87 16.91
N ASP A 148 -6.86 4.02 16.96
CA ASP A 148 -5.50 4.18 16.43
C ASP A 148 -4.49 3.33 17.22
N ARG A 149 -4.68 3.22 18.54
CA ARG A 149 -3.81 2.45 19.44
C ARG A 149 -4.06 0.94 19.42
N GLY A 150 -5.29 0.52 19.12
CA GLY A 150 -5.72 -0.87 19.13
C GLY A 150 -6.01 -1.43 17.74
N PHE A 151 -5.51 -0.77 16.68
CA PHE A 151 -5.92 -1.01 15.29
C PHE A 151 -5.91 -2.50 14.93
N HIS A 152 -4.83 -3.23 15.27
CA HIS A 152 -4.71 -4.65 14.94
C HIS A 152 -5.75 -5.52 15.62
N ASP A 153 -5.98 -5.31 16.91
CA ASP A 153 -6.96 -6.08 17.68
C ASP A 153 -8.38 -5.77 17.22
N ASP A 154 -8.67 -4.50 16.97
CA ASP A 154 -9.97 -4.05 16.47
C ASP A 154 -10.25 -4.61 15.05
N VAL A 155 -9.24 -4.64 14.16
CA VAL A 155 -9.35 -5.27 12.84
C VAL A 155 -9.48 -6.79 12.96
N ASN A 156 -8.76 -7.44 13.89
CA ASN A 156 -8.90 -8.87 14.11
C ASN A 156 -10.33 -9.21 14.56
N GLN A 157 -10.93 -8.42 15.46
CA GLN A 157 -12.33 -8.61 15.85
C GLN A 157 -13.27 -8.45 14.65
N LEU A 158 -13.04 -7.46 13.80
CA LEU A 158 -13.80 -7.29 12.55
C LEU A 158 -13.64 -8.51 11.62
N ILE A 159 -12.43 -9.04 11.46
CA ILE A 159 -12.18 -10.26 10.68
C ILE A 159 -13.01 -11.43 11.21
N HIS A 160 -13.05 -11.65 12.53
CA HIS A 160 -13.87 -12.71 13.13
C HIS A 160 -15.38 -12.53 12.86
N VAL A 161 -15.85 -11.28 12.77
CA VAL A 161 -17.24 -10.98 12.39
C VAL A 161 -17.47 -11.33 10.92
N LEU A 162 -16.57 -10.90 10.03
CA LEU A 162 -16.65 -11.16 8.58
C LEU A 162 -16.55 -12.66 8.26
N GLU A 163 -15.70 -13.41 8.96
CA GLU A 163 -15.60 -14.86 8.82
C GLU A 163 -16.95 -15.56 9.07
N LYS A 164 -17.65 -15.18 10.14
CA LYS A 164 -18.98 -15.76 10.45
C LYS A 164 -19.98 -15.49 9.34
N ASP A 165 -19.96 -14.29 8.76
CA ASP A 165 -20.85 -13.90 7.67
C ASP A 165 -20.53 -14.66 6.36
N LEU A 166 -19.25 -14.94 6.10
CA LEU A 166 -18.82 -15.70 4.93
C LEU A 166 -19.03 -17.21 5.09
N GLN A 167 -18.91 -17.75 6.30
CA GLN A 167 -19.11 -19.17 6.63
C GLN A 167 -20.59 -19.56 6.66
N THR A 168 -21.47 -18.69 7.18
CA THR A 168 -22.93 -18.96 7.22
C THR A 168 -23.55 -19.11 5.82
N ASN A 169 -22.91 -18.57 4.78
CA ASN A 169 -23.35 -18.66 3.38
C ASN A 169 -22.65 -19.78 2.56
N GLN A 170 -21.73 -20.55 3.14
CA GLN A 170 -20.98 -21.61 2.44
C GLN A 170 -21.51 -23.04 2.65
N ALA A 171 -22.63 -23.24 3.36
CA ALA A 171 -23.18 -24.56 3.67
C ALA A 171 -23.82 -25.34 2.49
N ALA A 172 -23.38 -25.11 1.24
CA ALA A 172 -23.83 -25.87 0.06
C ALA A 172 -22.68 -26.32 -0.86
N LYS A 173 -22.06 -27.45 -0.47
CA LYS A 173 -21.35 -28.49 -1.30
C LYS A 173 -19.94 -28.19 -1.89
N PRO A 174 -19.15 -29.25 -2.22
CA PRO A 174 -17.73 -29.34 -1.84
C PRO A 174 -16.73 -29.22 -3.00
N SER A 175 -15.49 -28.89 -2.61
CA SER A 175 -14.30 -28.65 -3.46
C SER A 175 -13.62 -29.93 -3.97
N ILE A 176 -13.20 -29.90 -5.23
CA ILE A 176 -12.07 -30.68 -5.77
C ILE A 176 -11.32 -29.78 -6.75
N VAL A 177 -10.02 -29.57 -6.56
CA VAL A 177 -9.11 -29.09 -7.61
C VAL A 177 -7.83 -29.95 -7.58
N PRO A 178 -7.39 -30.53 -8.71
CA PRO A 178 -6.18 -31.34 -8.75
C PRO A 178 -4.91 -30.51 -9.01
N ASP A 179 -3.82 -31.07 -8.51
CA ASP A 179 -2.42 -30.66 -8.58
C ASP A 179 -1.89 -30.53 -10.02
N VAL A 180 -1.15 -29.46 -10.32
CA VAL A 180 -0.46 -29.25 -11.60
C VAL A 180 1.03 -29.12 -11.35
N ALA A 181 1.79 -30.03 -11.97
CA ALA A 181 3.23 -30.23 -11.79
C ALA A 181 4.10 -29.01 -12.16
N GLN A 182 5.17 -28.84 -11.38
CA GLN A 182 6.19 -27.79 -11.48
C GLN A 182 7.13 -27.95 -12.70
N PRO A 183 7.57 -26.84 -13.34
CA PRO A 183 8.78 -26.83 -14.15
C PRO A 183 10.05 -26.80 -13.27
N PRO A 184 11.21 -27.26 -13.78
CA PRO A 184 12.36 -27.58 -12.96
C PRO A 184 13.01 -26.34 -12.33
N ALA A 185 13.43 -26.52 -11.07
CA ALA A 185 14.13 -25.53 -10.27
C ALA A 185 15.46 -25.11 -10.92
N VAL A 186 15.62 -23.81 -11.15
CA VAL A 186 16.93 -23.20 -11.34
C VAL A 186 17.67 -23.34 -10.01
N LYS A 187 18.84 -24.00 -10.03
CA LYS A 187 19.69 -24.14 -8.85
C LYS A 187 20.20 -22.77 -8.43
N LEU A 188 19.75 -22.30 -7.27
CA LEU A 188 20.28 -21.12 -6.58
C LEU A 188 21.76 -21.38 -6.21
N PRO A 189 22.66 -20.39 -6.36
CA PRO A 189 24.00 -20.49 -5.82
C PRO A 189 23.95 -20.50 -4.29
N GLU A 190 24.73 -21.38 -3.67
CA GLU A 190 24.91 -21.45 -2.22
C GLU A 190 25.30 -20.07 -1.67
N ALA A 191 24.61 -19.65 -0.59
CA ALA A 191 24.81 -18.38 0.10
C ALA A 191 26.30 -18.18 0.43
N ARG A 192 26.95 -17.26 -0.30
CA ARG A 192 28.34 -16.88 -0.04
C ARG A 192 28.37 -15.97 1.18
N SER A 193 28.82 -16.53 2.31
CA SER A 193 29.51 -15.72 3.30
C SER A 193 30.85 -15.26 2.71
N PRO A 194 31.26 -13.99 2.89
CA PRO A 194 30.56 -12.97 3.67
C PRO A 194 29.43 -12.32 2.87
N PHE A 195 28.26 -12.32 3.49
CA PHE A 195 27.04 -11.65 3.07
C PHE A 195 27.33 -10.17 2.79
N LYS A 196 27.22 -9.76 1.52
CA LYS A 196 27.52 -8.39 1.10
C LYS A 196 26.42 -7.91 0.13
N PRO A 197 25.44 -7.13 0.63
CA PRO A 197 24.44 -6.51 -0.23
C PRO A 197 25.11 -5.71 -1.34
N GLU A 198 24.51 -5.71 -2.53
CA GLU A 198 24.94 -4.82 -3.62
C GLU A 198 24.58 -3.38 -3.26
N MET A 199 25.59 -2.54 -3.12
CA MET A 199 25.44 -1.13 -2.74
C MET A 199 25.89 -0.21 -3.88
N VAL A 200 25.24 0.93 -4.01
CA VAL A 200 25.55 1.98 -4.97
C VAL A 200 26.02 3.21 -4.22
N ARG A 201 27.17 3.77 -4.60
CA ARG A 201 27.69 5.02 -4.05
C ARG A 201 26.94 6.21 -4.63
N ILE A 202 26.39 7.02 -3.74
CA ILE A 202 25.64 8.23 -4.06
C ILE A 202 26.52 9.45 -3.76
N PRO A 203 26.76 10.34 -4.75
CA PRO A 203 27.61 11.51 -4.55
C PRO A 203 26.90 12.57 -3.73
N ALA A 204 27.69 13.35 -2.97
CA ALA A 204 27.20 14.58 -2.34
C ALA A 204 26.61 15.52 -3.40
N GLY A 205 25.56 16.26 -3.03
CA GLY A 205 24.88 17.16 -3.96
C GLY A 205 23.68 17.86 -3.34
N LYS A 206 22.93 18.53 -4.20
CA LYS A 206 21.72 19.29 -3.83
C LYS A 206 20.58 18.92 -4.74
N PHE A 207 19.37 18.94 -4.21
CA PHE A 207 18.16 18.73 -5.00
C PHE A 207 16.98 19.49 -4.39
N LEU A 208 15.92 19.64 -5.19
CA LEU A 208 14.63 20.12 -4.71
C LEU A 208 13.81 18.91 -4.25
N MET A 209 13.50 18.88 -2.95
CA MET A 209 12.67 17.84 -2.33
C MET A 209 11.20 18.27 -2.34
N GLY A 210 10.31 17.32 -2.62
CA GLY A 210 8.86 17.55 -2.69
C GLY A 210 8.32 17.90 -4.07
N SER A 211 7.06 18.33 -4.13
CA SER A 211 6.36 18.64 -5.38
C SER A 211 5.30 19.73 -5.20
N ASN A 212 5.20 20.64 -6.17
CA ASN A 212 4.08 21.59 -6.26
C ASN A 212 2.84 20.96 -6.89
N ASP A 213 3.01 19.90 -7.68
CA ASP A 213 1.93 19.22 -8.41
C ASP A 213 1.41 17.97 -7.69
N GLY A 214 1.95 17.67 -6.51
CA GLY A 214 1.57 16.56 -5.65
C GLY A 214 0.62 16.94 -4.51
N ASP A 215 0.53 16.05 -3.53
CA ASP A 215 -0.32 16.20 -2.35
C ASP A 215 0.25 17.23 -1.35
N SER A 216 -0.56 17.62 -0.36
CA SER A 216 -0.20 18.71 0.56
C SER A 216 1.02 18.42 1.44
N ASP A 217 1.28 17.14 1.69
CA ASP A 217 2.40 16.61 2.48
C ASP A 217 3.72 16.59 1.71
N GLU A 218 3.68 16.71 0.39
CA GLU A 218 4.86 16.88 -0.47
C GLU A 218 5.35 18.34 -0.55
N ARG A 219 4.70 19.25 0.19
CA ARG A 219 4.95 20.69 0.14
C ARG A 219 5.48 21.22 1.48
N PRO A 220 6.19 22.36 1.50
CA PRO A 220 6.68 23.09 0.33
C PRO A 220 7.85 22.37 -0.35
N VAL A 221 8.01 22.62 -1.65
CA VAL A 221 9.26 22.30 -2.34
C VAL A 221 10.40 23.10 -1.70
N HIS A 222 11.48 22.44 -1.31
CA HIS A 222 12.61 23.07 -0.64
C HIS A 222 13.94 22.45 -1.09
N GLU A 223 15.04 23.23 -1.03
CA GLU A 223 16.37 22.71 -1.35
C GLU A 223 16.91 21.91 -0.16
N VAL A 224 17.37 20.70 -0.43
CA VAL A 224 18.11 19.86 0.51
C VAL A 224 19.53 19.64 -0.01
N THR A 225 20.50 19.77 0.89
CA THR A 225 21.93 19.51 0.61
C THR A 225 22.34 18.19 1.27
N ILE A 226 22.59 17.17 0.46
CA ILE A 226 23.27 15.95 0.91
C ILE A 226 24.78 16.26 0.89
N GLY A 227 25.29 16.77 2.03
CA GLY A 227 26.67 17.28 2.15
C GLY A 227 27.76 16.21 2.24
N TYR A 228 27.39 14.95 2.10
CA TYR A 228 28.25 13.79 2.27
C TYR A 228 27.96 12.75 1.19
N GLU A 229 28.92 11.87 0.94
CA GLU A 229 28.65 10.67 0.16
C GLU A 229 28.10 9.60 1.10
N PHE A 230 27.25 8.74 0.59
CA PHE A 230 26.79 7.53 1.27
C PHE A 230 26.64 6.41 0.24
N GLU A 231 26.40 5.19 0.69
CA GLU A 231 25.91 4.14 -0.20
C GLU A 231 24.46 3.79 0.12
N ILE A 232 23.70 3.40 -0.89
CA ILE A 232 22.34 2.88 -0.75
C ILE A 232 22.20 1.57 -1.52
N GLY A 233 21.40 0.64 -1.01
CA GLY A 233 21.20 -0.67 -1.60
C GLY A 233 20.75 -0.53 -3.05
N LYS A 234 21.37 -1.28 -3.97
CA LYS A 234 21.02 -1.26 -5.40
C LYS A 234 19.56 -1.67 -5.64
N TYR A 235 19.08 -2.57 -4.79
CA TYR A 235 17.74 -3.11 -4.75
C TYR A 235 17.16 -2.92 -3.33
N PRO A 236 15.82 -3.04 -3.16
CA PRO A 236 15.25 -3.35 -1.85
C PRO A 236 15.84 -4.67 -1.33
N VAL A 237 15.88 -4.84 0.00
CA VAL A 237 16.36 -6.08 0.62
C VAL A 237 15.50 -7.24 0.15
N THR A 238 16.14 -8.32 -0.30
CA THR A 238 15.46 -9.50 -0.83
C THR A 238 15.13 -10.52 0.26
N PHE A 239 14.26 -11.49 -0.06
CA PHE A 239 14.03 -12.63 0.83
C PHE A 239 15.30 -13.45 1.06
N ASP A 240 16.12 -13.69 0.02
CA ASP A 240 17.40 -14.41 0.18
C ASP A 240 18.31 -13.70 1.19
N GLU A 241 18.31 -12.37 1.20
CA GLU A 241 19.07 -11.56 2.13
C GLU A 241 18.49 -11.55 3.54
N TYR A 242 17.17 -11.40 3.67
CA TYR A 242 16.50 -11.36 4.96
C TYR A 242 16.47 -12.73 5.64
N ASP A 243 16.40 -13.82 4.89
CA ASP A 243 16.36 -15.18 5.43
C ASP A 243 17.67 -15.55 6.15
N VAL A 244 18.81 -15.04 5.68
CA VAL A 244 20.10 -15.17 6.36
C VAL A 244 20.03 -14.50 7.73
N PHE A 245 19.56 -13.26 7.79
CA PHE A 245 19.34 -12.54 9.05
C PHE A 245 18.39 -13.32 9.98
N ALA A 246 17.21 -13.68 9.49
CA ALA A 246 16.20 -14.34 10.30
C ALA A 246 16.69 -15.68 10.87
N LYS A 247 17.47 -16.43 10.08
CA LYS A 247 18.09 -17.69 10.54
C LYS A 247 19.15 -17.45 11.62
N ASP A 248 20.04 -16.48 11.42
CA ASP A 248 21.11 -16.16 12.39
C ASP A 248 20.54 -15.59 13.69
N ALA A 249 19.54 -14.72 13.59
CA ALA A 249 18.84 -14.11 14.72
C ALA A 249 17.75 -15.00 15.33
N GLN A 250 17.56 -16.22 14.83
CA GLN A 250 16.53 -17.19 15.28
C GLN A 250 15.10 -16.60 15.28
N ARG A 251 14.79 -15.77 14.29
CA ARG A 251 13.46 -15.16 14.09
C ARG A 251 12.59 -16.01 13.17
N LYS A 252 11.28 -15.83 13.29
CA LYS A 252 10.32 -16.36 12.33
C LYS A 252 10.53 -15.68 10.97
N LEU A 253 10.51 -16.47 9.89
CA LEU A 253 10.52 -15.94 8.54
C LEU A 253 9.24 -15.13 8.26
N PRO A 254 9.33 -13.94 7.64
CA PRO A 254 8.14 -13.21 7.20
C PRO A 254 7.43 -13.99 6.09
N GLY A 255 6.10 -13.84 6.01
CA GLY A 255 5.30 -14.48 4.97
C GLY A 255 5.65 -13.95 3.58
N ASP A 256 5.67 -14.84 2.57
CA ASP A 256 6.03 -14.51 1.18
C ASP A 256 4.83 -14.31 0.25
N GLY A 257 3.62 -14.23 0.82
CA GLY A 257 2.36 -14.14 0.05
C GLY A 257 2.05 -15.38 -0.79
N GLY A 258 2.80 -16.48 -0.66
CA GLY A 258 2.71 -17.62 -1.58
C GLY A 258 3.33 -17.35 -2.96
N TRP A 259 4.00 -16.21 -3.15
CA TRP A 259 4.60 -15.77 -4.42
C TRP A 259 6.01 -16.29 -4.67
N ARG A 260 6.46 -17.17 -3.76
CA ARG A 260 7.82 -17.68 -3.61
C ARG A 260 8.77 -16.60 -3.09
N ARG A 261 9.80 -17.07 -2.38
CA ARG A 261 10.91 -16.27 -1.83
C ARG A 261 11.96 -16.00 -2.92
N GLY A 262 13.24 -15.86 -2.55
CA GLY A 262 14.35 -15.69 -3.48
C GLY A 262 14.78 -14.23 -3.61
N ASN A 263 15.09 -13.83 -4.84
CA ASN A 263 15.49 -12.47 -5.22
C ASN A 263 14.32 -11.47 -5.31
N ARG A 264 13.17 -11.79 -4.72
CA ARG A 264 12.06 -10.84 -4.57
C ARG A 264 12.30 -9.97 -3.35
N PRO A 265 11.81 -8.71 -3.32
CA PRO A 265 11.92 -7.90 -2.13
C PRO A 265 11.22 -8.60 -0.95
N VAL A 266 11.84 -8.54 0.22
CA VAL A 266 11.20 -8.99 1.45
C VAL A 266 9.99 -8.10 1.73
N ILE A 267 8.88 -8.74 2.08
CA ILE A 267 7.60 -8.10 2.44
C ILE A 267 7.13 -8.60 3.80
N ASN A 268 6.08 -8.00 4.36
CA ASN A 268 5.61 -8.31 5.71
C ASN A 268 6.70 -8.10 6.77
N VAL A 269 7.46 -7.00 6.65
CA VAL A 269 8.47 -6.59 7.63
C VAL A 269 8.16 -5.19 8.13
N SER A 270 8.21 -5.02 9.45
CA SER A 270 7.99 -3.73 10.09
C SER A 270 9.22 -2.84 10.05
N TRP A 271 9.05 -1.56 10.39
CA TRP A 271 10.19 -0.65 10.56
C TRP A 271 11.13 -1.17 11.66
N ASN A 272 10.57 -1.72 12.75
CA ASN A 272 11.34 -2.33 13.83
C ASN A 272 12.14 -3.56 13.35
N ASP A 273 11.56 -4.40 12.50
CA ASP A 273 12.28 -5.53 11.89
C ASP A 273 13.42 -5.06 10.99
N ALA A 274 13.19 -4.00 10.20
CA ALA A 274 14.22 -3.40 9.36
C ALA A 274 15.36 -2.80 10.18
N GLN A 275 15.06 -2.18 11.34
CA GLN A 275 16.08 -1.71 12.29
C GLN A 275 16.91 -2.86 12.86
N ASP A 276 16.26 -3.96 13.27
CA ASP A 276 16.97 -5.15 13.75
C ASP A 276 17.90 -5.73 12.67
N TYR A 277 17.42 -5.77 11.42
CA TYR A 277 18.20 -6.22 10.26
C TYR A 277 19.45 -5.37 10.04
N VAL A 278 19.33 -4.03 9.99
CA VAL A 278 20.49 -3.15 9.73
C VAL A 278 21.48 -3.14 10.90
N GLN A 279 21.01 -3.29 12.14
CA GLN A 279 21.86 -3.46 13.30
C GLN A 279 22.63 -4.78 13.26
N TRP A 280 21.95 -5.88 12.91
CA TRP A 280 22.58 -7.17 12.70
C TRP A 280 23.63 -7.09 11.59
N LEU A 281 23.27 -6.55 10.43
CA LEU A 281 24.17 -6.43 9.28
C LEU A 281 25.42 -5.60 9.61
N SER A 282 25.24 -4.54 10.40
CA SER A 282 26.34 -3.72 10.89
C SER A 282 27.31 -4.52 11.76
N LYS A 283 26.78 -5.35 12.67
CA LYS A 283 27.60 -6.25 13.52
C LYS A 283 28.34 -7.30 12.70
N GLN A 284 27.69 -7.89 11.70
CA GLN A 284 28.29 -8.93 10.85
C GLN A 284 29.44 -8.42 9.98
N THR A 285 29.35 -7.16 9.54
CA THR A 285 30.28 -6.61 8.53
C THR A 285 31.27 -5.60 9.10
N GLY A 286 31.05 -5.10 10.32
CA GLY A 286 31.80 -3.99 10.90
C GLY A 286 31.57 -2.65 10.19
N LYS A 287 30.52 -2.53 9.36
CA LYS A 287 30.12 -1.31 8.67
C LYS A 287 28.89 -0.69 9.32
N LYS A 288 28.62 0.58 9.06
CA LYS A 288 27.44 1.29 9.60
C LYS A 288 26.29 1.24 8.61
N TYR A 289 25.44 0.22 8.73
CA TYR A 289 24.20 0.12 7.96
C TYR A 289 23.03 0.72 8.75
N ARG A 290 22.09 1.32 8.02
CA ARG A 290 20.87 1.96 8.55
C ARG A 290 19.78 1.98 7.47
N LEU A 291 18.59 2.44 7.81
CA LEU A 291 17.63 2.89 6.79
C LEU A 291 18.10 4.22 6.19
N PRO A 292 17.80 4.49 4.91
CA PRO A 292 17.99 5.83 4.35
C PRO A 292 17.10 6.83 5.07
N THR A 293 17.53 8.08 5.14
CA THR A 293 16.61 9.17 5.47
C THR A 293 15.64 9.38 4.32
N GLU A 294 14.50 10.01 4.57
CA GLU A 294 13.54 10.34 3.53
C GLU A 294 14.18 11.22 2.44
N ALA A 295 15.00 12.18 2.86
CA ALA A 295 15.75 13.06 1.96
C ALA A 295 16.76 12.29 1.11
N GLU A 296 17.52 11.38 1.71
CA GLU A 296 18.46 10.52 0.96
C GLU A 296 17.74 9.61 -0.04
N TRP A 297 16.59 9.06 0.36
CA TRP A 297 15.79 8.20 -0.51
C TRP A 297 15.31 8.97 -1.74
N GLU A 298 14.70 10.16 -1.56
CA GLU A 298 14.21 10.95 -2.70
C GLU A 298 15.34 11.45 -3.58
N TYR A 299 16.45 11.93 -3.00
CA TYR A 299 17.63 12.33 -3.75
C TYR A 299 18.15 11.19 -4.63
N ALA A 300 18.26 10.00 -4.05
CA ALA A 300 18.74 8.81 -4.73
C ALA A 300 17.75 8.31 -5.80
N ALA A 301 16.45 8.34 -5.51
CA ALA A 301 15.39 7.93 -6.43
C ALA A 301 15.32 8.85 -7.66
N ARG A 302 15.40 10.18 -7.45
CA ARG A 302 15.40 11.19 -8.52
C ARG A 302 16.62 11.12 -9.42
N ALA A 303 17.79 10.78 -8.87
CA ALA A 303 19.06 10.68 -9.58
C ALA A 303 19.33 11.88 -10.52
N GLY A 304 19.07 13.09 -10.03
CA GLY A 304 19.27 14.36 -10.76
C GLY A 304 18.08 14.87 -11.56
N THR A 305 16.95 14.16 -11.59
CA THR A 305 15.72 14.60 -12.29
C THR A 305 14.75 15.34 -11.36
N GLN A 306 13.85 16.13 -11.95
CA GLN A 306 12.72 16.78 -11.25
C GLN A 306 11.35 16.29 -11.74
N THR A 307 11.35 15.33 -12.67
CA THR A 307 10.14 14.74 -13.25
C THR A 307 9.40 13.87 -12.24
N ARG A 308 8.16 13.48 -12.55
CA ARG A 308 7.33 12.63 -11.69
C ARG A 308 8.00 11.29 -11.36
N TYR A 309 8.60 10.66 -12.37
CA TYR A 309 9.42 9.47 -12.24
C TYR A 309 10.83 9.80 -12.72
N TRP A 310 11.84 9.03 -12.31
CA TRP A 310 13.23 9.30 -12.73
C TRP A 310 13.43 9.15 -14.25
N TRP A 311 12.53 8.46 -14.96
CA TRP A 311 12.57 8.29 -16.41
C TRP A 311 11.72 9.31 -17.20
N GLY A 312 10.99 10.20 -16.53
CA GLY A 312 10.10 11.18 -17.16
C GLY A 312 8.78 11.37 -16.41
N ASP A 313 7.85 12.12 -17.00
CA ASP A 313 6.56 12.42 -16.37
C ASP A 313 5.46 11.39 -16.66
N ASP A 314 5.63 10.62 -17.74
CA ASP A 314 4.71 9.56 -18.13
C ASP A 314 5.11 8.23 -17.50
N ILE A 315 4.13 7.52 -16.90
CA ILE A 315 4.39 6.20 -16.31
C ILE A 315 4.89 5.20 -17.38
N GLY A 316 4.37 5.31 -18.61
CA GLY A 316 4.67 4.38 -19.69
C GLY A 316 4.18 2.96 -19.39
N ARG A 317 4.73 1.97 -20.10
CA ARG A 317 4.41 0.56 -19.90
C ARG A 317 5.67 -0.20 -19.49
N ASN A 318 5.54 -1.02 -18.47
CA ASN A 318 6.58 -1.92 -17.97
C ASN A 318 7.86 -1.18 -17.53
N ASN A 319 7.72 0.04 -17.02
CA ASN A 319 8.83 0.80 -16.40
C ASN A 319 8.94 0.54 -14.89
N ALA A 320 7.88 0.05 -14.26
CA ALA A 320 7.77 -0.25 -12.85
C ALA A 320 6.74 -1.38 -12.63
N ASN A 321 6.66 -1.90 -11.41
CA ASN A 321 5.59 -2.82 -10.99
C ASN A 321 4.58 -2.09 -10.09
N CYS A 322 3.35 -1.90 -10.56
CA CYS A 322 2.27 -1.17 -9.89
C CYS A 322 0.92 -1.52 -10.55
N ASP A 323 -0.22 -1.17 -9.93
CA ASP A 323 -1.57 -1.37 -10.52
C ASP A 323 -1.76 -0.44 -11.73
N GLY A 324 -1.62 -0.97 -12.94
CA GLY A 324 -1.74 -0.21 -14.19
C GLY A 324 -0.40 0.20 -14.82
N CYS A 325 0.73 -0.31 -14.33
CA CYS A 325 2.04 -0.12 -14.97
C CYS A 325 2.26 -1.03 -16.20
N GLY A 326 1.44 -2.07 -16.37
CA GLY A 326 1.48 -3.01 -17.50
C GLY A 326 2.64 -4.01 -17.47
N SER A 327 3.19 -4.28 -16.28
CA SER A 327 4.17 -5.36 -16.03
C SER A 327 3.48 -6.73 -15.95
N GLU A 328 4.23 -7.83 -16.00
CA GLU A 328 3.64 -9.18 -15.83
C GLU A 328 3.19 -9.47 -14.39
N TRP A 329 3.69 -8.72 -13.40
CA TRP A 329 3.35 -8.86 -11.97
C TRP A 329 2.38 -7.79 -11.46
N ASP A 330 1.99 -6.86 -12.33
CA ASP A 330 1.05 -5.77 -12.07
C ASP A 330 -0.21 -6.27 -11.37
N LYS A 331 -0.51 -5.70 -10.20
CA LYS A 331 -1.65 -6.03 -9.35
C LYS A 331 -1.78 -7.52 -8.99
N GLN A 332 -0.69 -8.28 -9.07
CA GLN A 332 -0.67 -9.70 -8.73
C GLN A 332 0.29 -10.00 -7.57
N GLN A 333 1.51 -9.49 -7.68
CA GLN A 333 2.57 -9.76 -6.72
C GLN A 333 3.75 -8.81 -6.93
N THR A 334 4.75 -8.87 -6.05
CA THR A 334 6.05 -8.23 -6.30
C THR A 334 6.68 -8.76 -7.60
N ALA A 335 7.71 -8.09 -8.09
CA ALA A 335 8.61 -8.55 -9.14
C ALA A 335 9.97 -8.95 -8.51
N PRO A 336 10.73 -9.89 -9.10
CA PRO A 336 12.15 -10.07 -8.76
C PRO A 336 12.88 -8.74 -8.88
N VAL A 337 13.79 -8.42 -7.94
CA VAL A 337 14.50 -7.15 -7.96
C VAL A 337 15.33 -7.00 -9.24
N GLY A 338 15.42 -5.77 -9.75
CA GLY A 338 16.17 -5.49 -10.98
C GLY A 338 15.48 -5.91 -12.28
N SER A 339 14.19 -6.27 -12.23
CA SER A 339 13.40 -6.56 -13.43
C SER A 339 13.14 -5.32 -14.30
N PHE A 340 13.22 -4.13 -13.71
CA PHE A 340 13.05 -2.83 -14.38
C PHE A 340 14.39 -2.10 -14.54
N LYS A 341 14.42 -1.08 -15.40
CA LYS A 341 15.64 -0.28 -15.64
C LYS A 341 16.12 0.41 -14.36
N ALA A 342 17.42 0.60 -14.27
CA ALA A 342 18.01 1.41 -13.22
C ALA A 342 17.93 2.91 -13.55
N ASN A 343 17.85 3.75 -12.52
CA ASN A 343 18.00 5.20 -12.66
C ASN A 343 19.46 5.61 -12.92
N ALA A 344 19.73 6.91 -13.07
CA ALA A 344 21.07 7.42 -13.43
C ALA A 344 22.16 7.16 -12.36
N PHE A 345 21.77 6.89 -11.10
CA PHE A 345 22.70 6.43 -10.06
C PHE A 345 22.90 4.91 -10.07
N GLY A 346 22.07 4.15 -10.78
CA GLY A 346 22.17 2.69 -10.85
C GLY A 346 21.24 1.97 -9.87
N LEU A 347 20.24 2.66 -9.32
CA LEU A 347 19.23 2.06 -8.44
C LEU A 347 18.06 1.52 -9.23
N HIS A 348 17.60 0.35 -8.85
CA HIS A 348 16.40 -0.28 -9.38
C HIS A 348 15.25 -0.17 -8.39
N ASP A 349 14.02 -0.28 -8.90
CA ASP A 349 12.80 -0.43 -8.10
C ASP A 349 12.55 0.72 -7.11
N THR A 350 13.03 1.94 -7.40
CA THR A 350 12.71 3.15 -6.64
C THR A 350 11.35 3.76 -7.02
N ALA A 351 10.53 2.99 -7.72
CA ALA A 351 9.17 3.29 -8.12
C ALA A 351 8.45 1.94 -8.31
N GLY A 352 7.52 1.64 -7.42
CA GLY A 352 6.74 0.41 -7.41
C GLY A 352 7.47 -0.75 -6.74
N ASN A 353 6.95 -1.95 -7.00
CA ASN A 353 7.37 -3.21 -6.38
C ASN A 353 7.01 -3.28 -4.89
N VAL A 354 7.67 -2.51 -4.02
CA VAL A 354 7.33 -2.40 -2.60
C VAL A 354 7.55 -0.98 -2.09
N TRP A 355 6.69 -0.55 -1.18
CA TRP A 355 6.98 0.60 -0.33
C TRP A 355 8.26 0.32 0.48
N GLU A 356 9.08 1.35 0.68
CA GLU A 356 10.34 1.22 1.39
C GLU A 356 10.35 2.08 2.66
N TRP A 357 10.57 1.43 3.81
CA TRP A 357 10.78 2.13 5.08
C TRP A 357 11.99 3.08 5.04
N THR A 358 11.79 4.29 5.59
CA THR A 358 12.85 5.28 5.84
C THR A 358 13.03 5.53 7.34
N GLN A 359 14.08 6.27 7.71
CA GLN A 359 14.39 6.57 9.11
C GLN A 359 13.42 7.59 9.74
N ASP A 360 12.81 8.45 8.94
CA ASP A 360 12.12 9.67 9.37
C ASP A 360 10.77 9.39 10.07
N CYS A 361 10.44 10.24 11.05
CA CYS A 361 9.09 10.31 11.60
C CYS A 361 8.16 10.98 10.59
N TRP A 362 6.89 10.57 10.56
CA TRP A 362 5.91 11.19 9.69
C TRP A 362 5.57 12.62 10.11
N HIS A 363 5.65 13.54 9.14
CA HIS A 363 5.21 14.92 9.27
C HIS A 363 4.27 15.28 8.12
N ALA A 364 3.18 16.00 8.42
CA ALA A 364 2.10 16.27 7.46
C ALA A 364 2.47 17.24 6.32
N ASN A 365 3.70 17.76 6.29
CA ASN A 365 4.29 18.64 5.27
C ASN A 365 5.77 18.86 5.59
N TYR A 366 6.49 19.55 4.70
CA TYR A 366 7.91 19.91 4.84
C TYR A 366 8.18 21.24 5.56
N ASN A 367 7.21 21.82 6.26
CA ASN A 367 7.49 23.04 7.02
C ASN A 367 8.46 22.73 8.17
N ASN A 368 9.64 23.34 8.12
CA ASN A 368 10.77 23.10 9.04
C ASN A 368 11.44 21.72 8.89
N ALA A 369 11.29 21.07 7.72
CA ALA A 369 12.06 19.88 7.41
C ALA A 369 13.58 20.18 7.44
N PRO A 370 14.42 19.22 7.90
CA PRO A 370 15.87 19.33 7.77
C PRO A 370 16.28 19.51 6.30
N ASN A 371 17.32 20.30 6.06
CA ASN A 371 17.84 20.58 4.72
C ASN A 371 19.27 20.07 4.49
N ASP A 372 19.76 19.21 5.38
CA ASP A 372 21.13 18.70 5.41
C ASP A 372 21.23 17.19 5.17
N GLY A 373 20.11 16.54 4.80
CA GLY A 373 20.01 15.10 4.58
C GLY A 373 19.77 14.29 5.85
N SER A 374 19.77 14.90 7.04
CA SER A 374 19.47 14.20 8.29
C SER A 374 18.00 13.76 8.36
N ALA A 375 17.75 12.67 9.09
CA ALA A 375 16.39 12.17 9.30
C ALA A 375 15.60 13.17 10.14
N TRP A 376 14.37 13.47 9.72
CA TRP A 376 13.45 14.29 10.47
C TRP A 376 12.84 13.48 11.62
N LEU A 377 13.46 13.62 12.80
CA LEU A 377 13.02 12.97 14.02
C LEU A 377 12.26 13.94 14.92
N ASP A 378 11.20 13.42 15.55
CA ASP A 378 10.47 14.09 16.61
C ASP A 378 11.40 14.37 17.80
N LYS A 379 11.21 15.54 18.45
CA LYS A 379 11.93 15.88 19.68
C LYS A 379 11.35 15.09 20.85
N ASP A 380 12.15 14.85 21.88
CA ASP A 380 11.79 14.06 23.07
C ASP A 380 10.36 14.39 23.58
N GLY A 381 9.42 13.47 23.34
CA GLY A 381 8.02 13.56 23.79
C GLY A 381 6.95 13.39 22.71
N ASP A 382 7.28 13.56 21.42
CA ASP A 382 6.35 13.36 20.30
C ASP A 382 6.36 11.91 19.78
N ASP A 383 5.19 11.42 19.35
CA ASP A 383 4.95 10.02 18.99
C ASP A 383 5.45 9.70 17.57
N CYS A 384 6.74 9.37 17.48
CA CYS A 384 7.37 8.83 16.28
C CYS A 384 6.98 7.35 16.00
N SER A 385 5.75 6.96 16.39
CA SER A 385 5.14 5.69 16.00
C SER A 385 4.84 5.64 14.51
N ARG A 386 4.67 6.77 13.84
CA ARG A 386 4.45 6.84 12.38
C ARG A 386 5.75 7.15 11.66
N ARG A 387 6.11 6.33 10.69
CA ARG A 387 7.33 6.43 9.90
C ARG A 387 7.01 6.64 8.44
N VAL A 388 7.86 7.39 7.75
CA VAL A 388 7.70 7.64 6.32
C VAL A 388 8.07 6.38 5.53
N ILE A 389 7.25 6.05 4.54
CA ILE A 389 7.55 5.06 3.49
C ILE A 389 7.53 5.73 2.12
N ARG A 390 8.35 5.23 1.19
CA ARG A 390 8.52 5.83 -0.13
C ARG A 390 8.43 4.82 -1.27
N GLY A 391 8.10 5.32 -2.47
CA GLY A 391 8.26 4.62 -3.74
C GLY A 391 7.06 3.88 -4.31
N GLY A 392 5.99 3.65 -3.55
CA GLY A 392 4.83 2.87 -4.03
C GLY A 392 5.09 1.36 -4.09
N SER A 393 4.03 0.57 -4.27
CA SER A 393 4.11 -0.89 -4.36
C SER A 393 3.37 -1.45 -5.57
N TRP A 394 3.50 -2.78 -5.78
CA TRP A 394 2.94 -3.52 -6.92
C TRP A 394 1.41 -3.43 -7.10
N ASP A 395 0.70 -3.06 -6.05
CA ASP A 395 -0.76 -2.94 -5.94
C ASP A 395 -1.27 -1.50 -5.86
N TYR A 396 -0.37 -0.51 -5.88
CA TYR A 396 -0.75 0.91 -5.87
C TYR A 396 -0.72 1.48 -7.29
N TYR A 397 -1.61 2.44 -7.54
CA TYR A 397 -1.69 3.13 -8.83
C TYR A 397 -0.46 4.03 -9.08
N PRO A 398 -0.17 4.38 -10.36
CA PRO A 398 1.00 5.17 -10.75
C PRO A 398 1.22 6.48 -9.98
N GLN A 399 0.16 7.16 -9.53
CA GLN A 399 0.32 8.41 -8.80
C GLN A 399 1.09 8.26 -7.48
N PHE A 400 1.10 7.07 -6.88
CA PHE A 400 1.82 6.78 -5.62
C PHE A 400 3.29 6.38 -5.84
N LEU A 401 3.72 6.29 -7.10
CA LEU A 401 5.08 5.90 -7.49
C LEU A 401 5.98 7.10 -7.79
N ARG A 402 5.43 8.32 -7.71
CA ARG A 402 6.20 9.54 -8.03
C ARG A 402 7.36 9.67 -7.04
N SER A 403 8.49 10.19 -7.49
CA SER A 403 9.67 10.34 -6.61
C SER A 403 9.41 11.21 -5.39
N ALA A 404 8.50 12.18 -5.50
CA ALA A 404 8.08 13.04 -4.39
C ALA A 404 6.98 12.45 -3.51
N ASP A 405 6.28 11.41 -3.97
CA ASP A 405 5.13 10.85 -3.25
C ASP A 405 5.58 10.33 -1.87
N ARG A 406 4.81 10.69 -0.85
CA ARG A 406 5.07 10.29 0.52
C ARG A 406 3.87 9.53 1.02
N TYR A 407 4.16 8.51 1.81
CA TYR A 407 3.16 7.85 2.61
C TYR A 407 3.74 7.54 3.98
N TRP A 408 2.91 7.00 4.87
CA TRP A 408 3.36 6.61 6.19
C TRP A 408 2.61 5.37 6.65
N ASP A 409 3.25 4.64 7.55
CA ASP A 409 2.55 3.66 8.37
C ASP A 409 3.16 3.64 9.77
N TYR A 410 2.55 2.89 10.67
CA TYR A 410 3.06 2.70 12.01
C TYR A 410 4.33 1.84 12.00
N SER A 411 5.25 2.08 12.92
CA SER A 411 6.56 1.44 12.97
C SER A 411 6.49 -0.08 13.19
N ASP A 412 5.35 -0.60 13.63
CA ASP A 412 5.02 -2.02 13.78
C ASP A 412 4.19 -2.59 12.61
N ALA A 413 3.77 -1.76 11.65
CA ALA A 413 3.00 -2.20 10.49
C ALA A 413 3.84 -3.10 9.58
N ALA A 414 3.23 -4.18 9.07
CA ALA A 414 3.86 -5.13 8.16
C ALA A 414 2.79 -5.74 7.25
N TYR A 415 2.95 -5.57 5.93
CA TYR A 415 2.02 -6.11 4.92
C TYR A 415 2.73 -6.41 3.60
N ILE A 416 1.98 -7.00 2.66
CA ILE A 416 2.50 -7.62 1.43
C ILE A 416 3.04 -6.63 0.38
N GLY A 417 2.76 -5.34 0.54
CA GLY A 417 3.30 -4.26 -0.29
C GLY A 417 4.46 -3.50 0.35
N LEU A 418 4.89 -3.88 1.57
CA LEU A 418 5.84 -3.11 2.38
C LEU A 418 7.12 -3.89 2.68
N GLY A 419 8.24 -3.31 2.27
CA GLY A 419 9.60 -3.77 2.51
C GLY A 419 10.52 -2.62 2.90
N PHE A 420 11.81 -2.74 2.57
CA PHE A 420 12.78 -1.68 2.85
C PHE A 420 14.04 -1.81 1.99
N ARG A 421 14.80 -0.71 1.94
CA ARG A 421 16.15 -0.62 1.38
C ARG A 421 17.11 -0.13 2.46
N ILE A 422 18.37 -0.49 2.34
CA ILE A 422 19.41 -0.11 3.30
C ILE A 422 20.29 1.01 2.77
N ALA A 423 20.83 1.82 3.68
CA ALA A 423 21.90 2.77 3.43
C ALA A 423 23.13 2.40 4.28
N ARG A 424 24.29 2.91 3.88
CA ARG A 424 25.57 2.70 4.57
C ARG A 424 26.41 3.95 4.56
N ASP A 425 26.90 4.34 5.74
CA ASP A 425 27.84 5.45 5.89
C ASP A 425 29.28 4.99 5.60
N PHE A 426 30.16 5.93 5.25
CA PHE A 426 31.58 5.70 5.01
C PHE A 426 32.43 5.70 6.28
#